data_AF-A0A349JFT0-F1
#
_entry.id   AF-A0A349JFT0-F1
#
_cell.length_a   1.000
_cell.length_b   1.000
_cell.length_c   1.000
_cell.angle_alpha   90.00
_cell.angle_beta   90.00
_cell.angle_gamma   90.00
#
_symmetry.space_group_name_H-M   'P 1'
#
loop_
_entity.id
_entity.type
_entity.pdbx_description
1 polymer ?
#
loop_
_entity_poly.entity_id
_entity_poly.type
_entity_poly.pdbx_seq_one_letter_code
_entity_poly.pdbx_strand_id
1 'polypeptide(L)'
;RGLRVLTDFEMELQMAHTNKTLLGEIETVFLATSNEYSFLSSSVVKEIAKFGGSVDHLVPKHVALDIYKCYASRNQLASNQKAPDAALSTNQLSIQQPSETTPEPQE
;
A
#
# COMPACT_ATOMS: atom_id res chain seq x y z
N ARG A 1 5.51 -26.75 4.79
CA ARG A 1 5.70 -25.51 3.99
C ARG A 1 4.92 -25.65 2.69
N GLY A 2 4.30 -24.59 2.19
CA GLY A 2 3.60 -24.60 0.90
C GLY A 2 4.53 -24.15 -0.23
N LEU A 3 4.45 -24.79 -1.40
CA LEU A 3 5.16 -24.40 -2.61
C LEU A 3 4.15 -23.91 -3.64
N ARG A 4 4.33 -22.70 -4.18
CA ARG A 4 3.44 -22.16 -5.24
C ARG A 4 4.07 -22.32 -6.62
N VAL A 5 5.37 -22.04 -6.71
CA VAL A 5 6.16 -22.06 -7.95
C VAL A 5 7.55 -22.62 -7.66
N LEU A 6 8.28 -22.97 -8.72
CA LEU A 6 9.64 -23.52 -8.61
C LEU A 6 10.60 -22.61 -7.83
N THR A 7 10.44 -21.29 -7.92
CA THR A 7 11.30 -20.35 -7.20
C THR A 7 11.11 -20.39 -5.67
N ASP A 8 9.92 -20.75 -5.17
CA ASP A 8 9.72 -20.94 -3.74
C ASP A 8 10.53 -22.16 -3.24
N PHE A 9 10.73 -23.18 -4.08
CA PHE A 9 11.38 -24.44 -3.69
C PHE A 9 12.84 -24.25 -3.28
N GLU A 10 13.62 -23.49 -4.03
CA GLU A 10 15.05 -23.31 -3.75
C GLU A 10 15.26 -22.66 -2.37
N MET A 11 14.56 -21.56 -2.11
CA MET A 11 14.62 -20.84 -0.84
C MET A 11 14.13 -21.72 0.32
N GLU A 12 13.01 -22.42 0.12
CA GLU A 12 12.41 -23.26 1.16
C GLU A 12 13.22 -24.52 1.47
N LEU A 13 13.87 -25.12 0.47
CA LEU A 13 14.75 -26.28 0.64
C LEU A 13 16.02 -25.90 1.41
N GLN A 14 16.62 -24.75 1.10
CA GLN A 14 17.77 -24.25 1.86
C GLN A 14 17.40 -24.07 3.34
N MET A 15 16.25 -23.45 3.63
CA MET A 15 15.75 -23.31 5.01
C MET A 15 15.49 -24.66 5.68
N ALA A 16 14.93 -25.63 4.97
CA ALA A 16 14.68 -26.97 5.52
C ALA A 16 15.98 -27.67 5.93
N HIS A 17 17.02 -27.59 5.09
CA HIS A 17 18.34 -28.13 5.43
C HIS A 17 18.96 -27.43 6.62
N THR A 18 18.91 -26.09 6.68
CA THR A 18 19.38 -25.34 7.85
C THR A 18 18.61 -25.72 9.11
N ASN A 19 17.29 -25.86 9.06
CA ASN A 19 16.50 -26.26 10.22
C ASN A 19 16.86 -27.68 10.70
N LYS A 20 17.18 -28.59 9.77
CA LYS A 20 17.61 -29.96 10.10
C LYS A 20 18.96 -30.00 10.83
N THR A 21 19.89 -29.09 10.50
CA THR A 21 21.17 -28.99 11.23
C THR A 21 20.99 -28.42 12.64
N LEU A 22 19.98 -27.58 12.85
CA LEU A 22 19.66 -26.99 14.16
C LEU A 22 18.88 -27.95 15.06
N LEU A 23 17.88 -28.66 14.51
CA LEU A 23 17.02 -29.59 15.24
C LEU A 23 16.72 -30.83 14.38
N GLY A 24 17.52 -31.87 14.58
CA GLY A 24 17.50 -33.11 13.79
C GLY A 24 16.22 -33.93 13.90
N GLU A 25 15.38 -33.71 14.90
CA GLU A 25 14.12 -34.45 15.12
C GLU A 25 12.94 -33.88 14.30
N ILE A 26 13.07 -32.65 13.81
CA ILE A 26 12.00 -31.97 13.06
C ILE A 26 12.18 -32.25 11.57
N GLU A 27 11.08 -32.61 10.91
CA GLU A 27 11.02 -32.75 9.45
C GLU A 27 10.22 -31.62 8.82
N THR A 28 10.72 -31.11 7.69
CA THR A 28 9.99 -30.13 6.89
C THR A 28 9.29 -30.84 5.74
N VAL A 29 7.96 -30.87 5.77
CA VAL A 29 7.13 -31.42 4.69
C VAL A 29 6.70 -30.30 3.73
N PHE A 30 6.81 -30.55 2.43
CA PHE A 30 6.35 -29.63 1.39
C PHE A 30 5.02 -30.06 0.79
N LEU A 31 4.09 -29.11 0.62
CA LEU A 31 2.80 -29.33 -0.01
C LEU A 31 2.66 -28.38 -1.20
N ALA A 32 2.25 -28.91 -2.35
CA ALA A 32 1.95 -28.09 -3.52
C ALA A 32 0.66 -27.30 -3.29
N THR A 33 0.67 -26.01 -3.65
CA THR A 33 -0.51 -25.15 -3.60
C THR A 33 -1.47 -25.53 -4.73
N SER A 34 -2.79 -25.46 -4.50
CA SER A 34 -3.75 -25.63 -5.59
C SER A 34 -3.59 -24.53 -6.63
N ASN A 35 -3.85 -24.86 -7.90
CA ASN A 35 -3.56 -23.95 -9.02
C ASN A 35 -4.32 -22.61 -8.90
N GLU A 36 -5.55 -22.66 -8.37
CA GLU A 36 -6.41 -21.49 -8.14
C GLU A 36 -5.86 -20.49 -7.11
N TYR A 37 -4.90 -20.88 -6.27
CA TYR A 37 -4.25 -19.99 -5.29
C TYR A 37 -2.76 -19.77 -5.58
N SER A 38 -2.24 -20.29 -6.69
CA SER A 38 -0.80 -20.22 -7.05
C SER A 38 -0.29 -18.79 -7.21
N PHE A 39 -1.16 -17.87 -7.68
CA PHE A 39 -0.83 -16.45 -7.88
C PHE A 39 -0.87 -15.62 -6.58
N LEU A 40 -1.46 -16.16 -5.51
CA LEU A 40 -1.72 -15.39 -4.31
C LEU A 40 -0.44 -15.16 -3.51
N SER A 41 -0.21 -13.91 -3.10
CA SER A 41 0.82 -13.55 -2.14
C SER A 41 0.36 -12.41 -1.24
N SER A 42 0.81 -12.40 0.01
CA SER A 42 0.52 -11.31 0.93
C SER A 42 1.02 -9.96 0.39
N SER A 43 2.10 -9.95 -0.40
CA SER A 43 2.62 -8.73 -1.04
C SER A 43 1.62 -8.17 -2.05
N VAL A 44 1.09 -9.01 -2.96
CA VAL A 44 0.09 -8.59 -3.95
C VAL A 44 -1.20 -8.11 -3.26
N VAL A 45 -1.69 -8.84 -2.26
CA VAL A 45 -2.89 -8.44 -1.49
C VAL A 45 -2.68 -7.06 -0.84
N LYS A 46 -1.54 -6.87 -0.19
CA LYS A 46 -1.18 -5.58 0.44
C LYS A 46 -1.04 -4.46 -0.57
N GLU A 47 -0.51 -4.74 -1.76
CA GLU A 47 -0.37 -3.76 -2.83
C GLU A 47 -1.72 -3.30 -3.37
N ILE A 48 -2.64 -4.24 -3.65
CA ILE A 48 -4.02 -3.94 -4.06
C ILE A 48 -4.70 -3.04 -3.01
N ALA A 49 -4.64 -3.43 -1.74
CA ALA A 49 -5.23 -2.66 -0.65
C ALA A 49 -4.59 -1.27 -0.48
N LYS A 50 -3.26 -1.16 -0.65
CA LYS A 50 -2.52 0.11 -0.58
C LYS A 50 -3.02 1.12 -1.62
N PHE A 51 -3.40 0.65 -2.80
CA PHE A 51 -3.93 1.48 -3.88
C PHE A 51 -5.46 1.57 -3.90
N GLY A 52 -6.14 1.10 -2.84
CA GLY A 52 -7.60 1.22 -2.68
C GLY A 52 -8.43 0.18 -3.44
N GLY A 53 -7.81 -0.88 -3.97
CA GLY A 53 -8.52 -2.00 -4.56
C GLY A 53 -9.16 -2.92 -3.52
N SER A 54 -10.23 -3.63 -3.90
CA SER A 54 -10.86 -4.64 -3.04
C SER A 54 -10.05 -5.94 -3.03
N VAL A 55 -9.91 -6.52 -1.83
CA VAL A 55 -9.22 -7.80 -1.58
C VAL A 55 -10.19 -8.90 -1.10
N ASP A 56 -11.50 -8.66 -1.14
CA ASP A 56 -12.51 -9.54 -0.52
C ASP A 56 -12.56 -10.96 -1.12
N HIS A 57 -12.11 -11.10 -2.36
CA HIS A 57 -12.02 -12.38 -3.08
C HIS A 57 -10.68 -13.10 -2.88
N LEU A 58 -9.71 -12.45 -2.24
CA LEU A 58 -8.35 -12.97 -2.05
C LEU A 58 -8.09 -13.47 -0.63
N VAL A 59 -8.89 -13.01 0.34
CA VAL A 59 -8.72 -13.34 1.76
C VAL A 59 -10.07 -13.53 2.45
N PRO A 60 -10.12 -14.24 3.58
CA PRO A 60 -11.33 -14.30 4.41
C PRO A 60 -11.80 -12.91 4.85
N LYS A 61 -13.13 -12.74 5.01
CA LYS A 61 -13.76 -11.44 5.37
C LYS A 61 -13.11 -10.73 6.55
N HIS A 62 -12.79 -11.45 7.63
CA HIS A 62 -12.18 -10.84 8.82
C HIS A 62 -10.81 -10.23 8.51
N VAL A 63 -10.00 -10.90 7.68
CA VAL A 63 -8.69 -10.40 7.24
C VAL A 63 -8.84 -9.17 6.34
N ALA A 64 -9.82 -9.18 5.41
CA ALA A 64 -10.08 -8.02 4.55
C ALA A 64 -10.41 -6.76 5.38
N LEU A 65 -11.29 -6.89 6.39
CA LEU A 65 -11.64 -5.80 7.30
C LEU A 65 -10.41 -5.24 8.03
N ASP A 66 -9.53 -6.11 8.53
CA ASP A 66 -8.32 -5.68 9.25
C ASP A 66 -7.31 -5.01 8.32
N ILE A 67 -7.17 -5.48 7.09
CA ILE A 67 -6.35 -4.83 6.06
C ILE A 67 -6.88 -3.42 5.77
N TYR A 68 -8.18 -3.25 5.53
CA TYR A 68 -8.77 -1.93 5.24
C TYR A 68 -8.59 -0.96 6.40
N LYS A 69 -8.79 -1.40 7.65
CA LYS A 69 -8.51 -0.59 8.85
C LYS A 69 -7.05 -0.15 8.92
N CYS A 70 -6.11 -1.08 8.67
CA CYS A 70 -4.69 -0.77 8.69
C CYS A 70 -4.33 0.34 7.69
N TYR A 71 -4.79 0.24 6.44
CA TYR A 71 -4.49 1.25 5.42
C TYR A 71 -5.21 2.57 5.64
N ALA A 72 -6.42 2.57 6.20
CA ALA A 72 -7.11 3.80 6.61
C ALA A 72 -6.29 4.58 7.66
N SER A 73 -5.80 3.90 8.70
CA SER A 73 -4.97 4.52 9.75
C SER A 73 -3.63 5.02 9.21
N ARG A 74 -3.00 4.30 8.29
CA ARG A 74 -1.73 4.71 7.66
C ARG A 74 -1.87 5.94 6.77
N ASN A 75 -2.99 6.07 6.05
CA ASN A 75 -3.23 7.22 5.19
C ASN A 75 -3.49 8.50 6.00
N GLN A 76 -4.13 8.39 7.17
CA GLN A 76 -4.32 9.52 8.09
C GLN A 76 -2.99 10.03 8.69
N LEU A 77 -2.08 9.12 9.02
CA LEU A 77 -0.74 9.48 9.49
C LEU A 77 0.06 10.23 8.41
N ALA A 78 -0.08 9.83 7.15
CA ALA A 78 0.59 10.49 6.03
C ALA A 78 0.03 11.88 5.70
N SER A 79 -1.29 12.11 5.85
CA SER A 79 -1.90 13.43 5.65
C SER A 79 -1.55 14.42 6.75
N ASN A 80 -1.41 13.95 8.00
CA ASN A 80 -1.11 14.82 9.16
C ASN A 80 0.36 15.27 9.24
N GLN A 81 1.23 14.75 8.38
CA GLN A 81 2.64 15.15 8.30
C GLN A 81 2.91 16.24 7.24
N LYS A 82 1.88 16.76 6.54
CA LYS A 82 2.02 17.68 5.40
C LYS A 82 1.34 19.05 5.63
N ALA A 83 1.74 19.81 6.67
CA ALA A 83 1.70 21.30 6.81
C ALA A 83 1.95 21.71 8.30
N PRO A 84 2.65 22.83 8.63
CA PRO A 84 2.60 24.13 7.93
C PRO A 84 3.97 24.84 7.72
N ASP A 85 4.30 25.15 6.46
CA ASP A 85 5.38 26.11 6.08
C ASP A 85 4.83 27.32 5.30
N ALA A 86 3.53 27.62 5.43
CA ALA A 86 2.88 28.74 4.75
C ALA A 86 2.30 29.75 5.76
N ALA A 87 3.18 30.42 6.50
CA ALA A 87 2.83 31.64 7.22
C ALA A 87 4.08 32.50 7.41
N LEU A 88 4.26 33.54 6.58
CA LEU A 88 4.97 34.80 6.89
C LEU A 88 4.97 35.69 5.63
N SER A 89 4.01 36.61 5.54
CA SER A 89 4.27 38.06 5.60
C SER A 89 3.12 38.86 4.97
N THR A 90 2.47 39.62 5.84
CA THR A 90 1.33 40.47 5.60
C THR A 90 1.79 41.89 5.27
N ASN A 91 1.15 42.52 4.28
CA ASN A 91 0.88 43.96 4.11
C ASN A 91 2.02 45.00 4.03
N GLN A 92 2.01 45.80 2.95
CA GLN A 92 2.05 47.28 3.02
C GLN A 92 1.13 47.92 1.96
N LEU A 93 0.63 49.10 2.32
CA LEU A 93 -0.61 49.78 1.91
C LEU A 93 -0.60 50.51 0.55
N SER A 94 -1.83 50.63 0.02
CA SER A 94 -2.49 51.68 -0.81
C SER A 94 -1.68 52.87 -1.35
N ILE A 95 -1.91 53.23 -2.63
CA ILE A 95 -2.36 54.58 -3.08
C ILE A 95 -3.23 54.49 -4.37
N GLN A 96 -4.48 54.95 -4.23
CA GLN A 96 -5.40 55.68 -5.13
C GLN A 96 -5.54 55.41 -6.66
N GLN A 97 -6.79 55.14 -7.07
CA GLN A 97 -7.46 55.39 -8.37
C GLN A 97 -7.67 56.92 -8.61
N PRO A 98 -8.05 57.47 -9.81
CA PRO A 98 -9.08 56.99 -10.78
C PRO A 98 -8.64 57.18 -12.26
N SER A 99 -9.36 56.93 -13.35
CA SER A 99 -10.81 57.00 -13.72
C SER A 99 -11.03 56.36 -15.11
N GLU A 100 -12.22 55.77 -15.32
CA GLU A 100 -13.11 55.69 -16.54
C GLU A 100 -12.47 55.63 -17.96
N THR A 101 -12.89 54.78 -18.91
CA THR A 101 -14.23 54.57 -19.50
C THR A 101 -14.29 53.27 -20.36
N THR A 102 -15.40 52.53 -20.27
CA THR A 102 -15.91 51.45 -21.18
C THR A 102 -16.67 52.11 -22.37
N PRO A 103 -17.16 51.48 -23.50
CA PRO A 103 -17.41 50.05 -23.84
C PRO A 103 -16.81 49.56 -25.19
N GLU A 104 -16.50 48.27 -25.39
CA GLU A 104 -17.32 47.16 -25.98
C GLU A 104 -17.54 47.24 -27.53
N PRO A 105 -17.94 46.17 -28.26
CA PRO A 105 -17.15 45.52 -29.32
C PRO A 105 -17.79 45.61 -30.72
N GLN A 106 -17.02 45.44 -31.82
CA GLN A 106 -17.58 45.24 -33.17
C GLN A 106 -16.74 44.27 -34.03
N GLU A 107 -17.47 43.26 -34.54
CA GLU A 107 -17.26 42.31 -35.67
C GLU A 107 -15.98 41.45 -35.78
#